data_AF-A0A417YF51-F1
#
_entry.id   AF-A0A417YF51-F1
#
_cell.length_a   1.000
_cell.length_b   1.000
_cell.length_c   1.000
_cell.angle_alpha   90.00
_cell.angle_beta   90.00
_cell.angle_gamma   90.00
#
_symmetry.space_group_name_H-M   'P 1'
#
loop_
_entity.id
_entity.type
_entity.pdbx_description
1 polymer ?
#
loop_
_entity_poly.entity_id
_entity_poly.type
_entity_poly.pdbx_seq_one_letter_code
_entity_poly.pdbx_strand_id
1 'polypeptide(L)' 'MTELNRIADELEYMITENLFTEPKDIKVRSFIRAVHLGDVDIADYLGKNSKEKYGEDLVVAIREAAERLA' A
#
# COMPACT_ATOMS: atom_id res chain seq x y z
N MET A 1 10.51 14.25 -1.06
CA MET A 1 9.51 13.17 -0.94
C MET A 1 9.96 12.06 -1.87
N THR A 2 10.19 10.85 -1.35
CA THR A 2 10.62 9.70 -2.17
C THR A 2 9.44 9.20 -3.00
N GLU A 3 9.72 8.54 -4.13
CA GLU A 3 8.69 7.91 -4.99
C GLU A 3 7.80 6.93 -4.19
N LEU A 4 8.40 6.26 -3.20
CA LEU A 4 7.70 5.36 -2.28
C LEU A 4 6.68 6.10 -1.39
N ASN A 5 7.01 7.30 -0.89
CA ASN A 5 6.05 8.08 -0.11
C ASN A 5 4.81 8.45 -0.94
N ARG A 6 4.97 8.65 -2.26
CA ARG A 6 3.83 8.91 -3.16
C ARG A 6 2.87 7.72 -3.26
N ILE A 7 3.38 6.49 -3.12
CA ILE A 7 2.54 5.28 -3.12
C ILE A 7 1.69 5.21 -1.86
N ALA A 8 2.24 5.58 -0.69
CA ALA A 8 1.46 5.68 0.54
C ALA A 8 0.35 6.74 0.43
N ASP A 9 0.67 7.90 -0.14
CA ASP A 9 -0.30 8.97 -0.40
C ASP A 9 -1.41 8.52 -1.37
N GLU A 10 -1.06 7.80 -2.45
CA GLU A 10 -2.04 7.28 -3.42
C GLU A 10 -2.93 6.21 -2.79
N LEU A 11 -2.39 5.33 -1.94
CA LEU A 11 -3.19 4.37 -1.19
C LEU A 11 -4.19 5.07 -0.26
N GLU A 12 -3.78 6.16 0.39
CA GLU A 12 -4.68 6.98 1.22
C GLU A 12 -5.78 7.63 0.36
N TYR A 13 -5.43 8.13 -0.84
CA TYR A 13 -6.40 8.66 -1.80
C TYR A 13 -7.40 7.58 -2.25
N MET A 14 -6.95 6.38 -2.63
CA MET A 14 -7.82 5.26 -3.02
C MET A 14 -8.80 4.84 -1.91
N ILE A 15 -8.40 4.96 -0.65
CA ILE A 15 -9.31 4.77 0.50
C ILE A 15 -10.40 5.86 0.50
N THR A 16 -10.05 7.13 0.29
CA THR A 16 -11.05 8.21 0.24
C THR A 16 -12.03 8.07 -0.92
N GLU A 17 -11.59 7.45 -2.02
CA GLU A 17 -12.43 7.09 -3.17
C GLU A 17 -13.30 5.84 -2.95
N ASN A 18 -13.22 5.19 -1.78
CA ASN A 18 -13.92 3.94 -1.45
C ASN A 18 -13.62 2.80 -2.44
N LEU A 19 -12.39 2.71 -2.94
CA LEU A 19 -11.99 1.67 -3.92
C LEU A 19 -11.70 0.31 -3.28
N PHE A 20 -11.76 0.22 -1.94
CA PHE A 20 -11.50 -0.99 -1.18
C PHE A 20 -12.75 -1.42 -0.40
N THR A 21 -12.89 -2.73 -0.21
CA THR A 21 -13.84 -3.27 0.77
C THR A 21 -13.37 -2.95 2.19
N GLU A 22 -14.29 -2.85 3.15
CA GLU A 22 -13.97 -2.54 4.56
C GLU A 22 -12.80 -3.36 5.15
N PRO A 23 -12.72 -4.71 4.99
CA PRO A 23 -11.57 -5.46 5.49
C PRO A 23 -10.25 -5.15 4.76
N LYS A 24 -10.30 -4.74 3.49
CA LYS A 24 -9.11 -4.31 2.73
C LYS A 24 -8.67 -2.90 3.15
N ASP A 25 -9.61 -1.98 3.37
CA ASP A 25 -9.32 -0.62 3.86
C ASP A 25 -8.55 -0.65 5.19
N ILE A 26 -9.02 -1.42 6.19
CA ILE A 26 -8.35 -1.54 7.49
C ILE A 26 -6.88 -2.00 7.35
N LYS A 27 -6.63 -2.98 6.46
CA LYS A 27 -5.27 -3.48 6.20
C LYS A 27 -4.41 -2.39 5.55
N VAL A 28 -4.93 -1.69 4.54
CA VAL A 28 -4.20 -0.63 3.83
C VAL A 28 -3.88 0.54 4.78
N ARG A 29 -4.83 0.97 5.62
CA ARG A 29 -4.57 2.01 6.64
C ARG A 29 -3.49 1.61 7.63
N SER A 30 -3.52 0.35 8.10
CA SER A 30 -2.51 -0.18 9.02
C SER A 30 -1.12 -0.19 8.37
N PHE A 31 -1.06 -0.54 7.08
CA PHE A 31 0.16 -0.51 6.29
C PHE A 31 0.70 0.92 6.10
N ILE A 32 -0.14 1.88 5.68
CA ILE A 32 0.27 3.29 5.53
C ILE A 32 0.86 3.82 6.84
N ARG A 33 0.22 3.51 7.97
CA ARG A 33 0.74 3.89 9.28
C ARG A 33 2.11 3.27 9.58
N ALA A 34 2.32 2.00 9.27
CA ALA A 34 3.60 1.32 9.47
C ALA A 34 4.71 1.92 8.59
N VAL A 35 4.39 2.35 7.36
CA VAL A 35 5.31 3.07 6.48
C VAL A 35 5.70 4.42 7.10
N HIS A 36 4.72 5.19 7.59
CA HIS A 36 4.98 6.48 8.23
C HIS A 36 5.82 6.38 9.52
N LEU A 37 5.72 5.27 10.24
CA LEU A 37 6.54 4.99 11.42
C LEU A 37 7.94 4.47 11.06
N GLY A 38 8.18 4.12 9.79
CA GLY A 38 9.44 3.50 9.34
C GLY A 38 9.56 2.02 9.70
N ASP A 39 8.49 1.38 10.16
CA ASP A 39 8.46 -0.05 10.49
C ASP A 39 8.48 -0.93 9.24
N VAL A 40 8.04 -0.36 8.11
CA VAL A 40 7.84 -1.06 6.84
C VAL A 40 8.39 -0.22 5.68
N ASP A 41 9.14 -0.86 4.78
CA ASP A 41 9.58 -0.29 3.51
C ASP A 41 8.68 -0.80 2.37
N ILE A 42 8.08 0.13 1.60
CA ILE A 42 7.23 -0.20 0.44
C ILE A 42 8.03 -0.94 -0.64
N ALA A 43 9.33 -0.66 -0.80
CA ALA A 43 10.18 -1.36 -1.75
C ALA A 43 10.26 -2.87 -1.47
N ASP A 44 10.21 -3.27 -0.20
CA ASP A 44 10.20 -4.68 0.21
C ASP A 44 8.91 -5.41 -0.23
N TYR A 45 7.80 -4.66 -0.34
CA TYR A 45 6.51 -5.18 -0.77
C TYR A 45 6.41 -5.29 -2.29
N LEU A 46 7.03 -4.35 -3.02
CA LEU A 46 7.10 -4.36 -4.49
C LEU A 46 8.11 -5.38 -5.03
N GLY A 47 9.28 -5.50 -4.38
CA GLY A 47 10.43 -6.27 -4.89
C GLY A 47 10.38 -7.78 -4.64
N LYS A 48 9.54 -8.24 -3.70
CA LYS A 48 9.39 -9.68 -3.38
C LYS A 48 7.97 -10.12 -3.76
N ASN A 49 7.78 -11.41 -4.09
CA ASN A 49 6.45 -12.04 -4.22
C ASN A 49 5.80 -12.17 -2.83
N SER A 50 5.63 -11.02 -2.19
CA SER A 50 5.24 -10.73 -0.81
C SER A 50 3.82 -11.18 -0.45
N LYS A 51 3.10 -11.79 -1.39
CA LYS A 51 1.70 -12.21 -1.24
C LYS A 51 1.51 -13.21 -0.09
N GLU A 52 2.43 -14.16 0.09
CA GLU A 52 2.34 -15.16 1.17
C GLU A 52 2.60 -14.57 2.56
N LYS A 53 3.47 -13.56 2.66
CA LYS A 53 3.87 -12.98 3.95
C LYS A 53 2.95 -11.85 4.41
N TYR A 54 2.43 -11.06 3.46
CA TYR A 54 1.71 -9.82 3.76
C TYR A 54 0.26 -9.83 3.28
N GLY A 55 -0.16 -10.92 2.61
CA GLY A 55 -1.49 -11.05 2.03
C GLY A 55 -1.55 -10.52 0.60
N GLU A 56 -2.23 -11.26 -0.27
CA GLU A 56 -2.38 -10.89 -1.68
C GLU A 56 -3.06 -9.53 -1.86
N ASP A 57 -4.13 -9.25 -1.10
CA ASP A 57 -4.91 -8.01 -1.20
C ASP A 57 -4.04 -6.75 -1.06
N LEU A 58 -3.10 -6.78 -0.11
CA LEU A 58 -2.27 -5.63 0.22
C LEU A 58 -1.20 -5.41 -0.86
N VAL A 59 -0.57 -6.48 -1.32
CA VAL A 59 0.42 -6.40 -2.42
C VAL A 59 -0.24 -5.92 -3.71
N VAL A 60 -1.46 -6.37 -4.00
CA VAL A 60 -2.23 -5.89 -5.16
C VAL A 60 -2.54 -4.40 -5.01
N ALA A 61 -3.03 -3.95 -3.85
CA ALA A 61 -3.31 -2.53 -3.64
C ALA A 61 -2.07 -1.64 -3.83
N ILE A 62 -0.92 -2.06 -3.31
CA ILE A 62 0.36 -1.32 -3.46
C ILE A 62 0.76 -1.24 -4.93
N ARG A 63 0.58 -2.32 -5.70
CA ARG A 63 0.85 -2.32 -7.15
C ARG A 63 -0.11 -1.42 -7.92
N GLU A 64 -1.41 -1.50 -7.63
CA GLU A 64 -2.43 -0.63 -8.24
C GLU A 64 -2.10 0.85 -7.99
N ALA A 65 -1.71 1.21 -6.76
CA ALA A 65 -1.28 2.56 -6.43
C ALA A 65 0.00 2.97 -7.19
N ALA A 66 0.98 2.08 -7.29
CA ALA A 66 2.20 2.34 -8.05
C ALA A 66 1.94 2.52 -9.56
N GLU A 67 1.04 1.72 -10.14
CA GLU A 67 0.62 1.83 -11.55
C GLU A 67 -0.12 3.13 -11.85
N ARG A 68 -0.90 3.66 -10.90
CA ARG A 68 -1.58 4.96 -11.03
C ARG A 68 -0.63 6.16 -11.02
N LEU A 69 0.58 5.97 -10.48
CA LEU A 69 1.61 7.00 -10.37
C LEU A 69 2.62 7.00 -11.53
N ALA A 70 2.65 5.93 -12.34
CA ALA A 70 3.51 5.75 -13.51
C ALA A 70 3.01 6.52 -14.73
#